data_AF-A0A2K0UAR3-F1
#
_entry.id   AF-A0A2K0UAR3-F1
#
_cell.length_a   1.000
_cell.length_b   1.000
_cell.length_c   1.000
_cell.angle_alpha   90.00
_cell.angle_beta   90.00
_cell.angle_gamma   90.00
#
_symmetry.space_group_name_H-M   'P 1'
#
loop_
_entity.id
_entity.type
_entity.pdbx_description
1 polymer ?
#
loop_
_entity_poly.entity_id
_entity_poly.type
_entity_poly.pdbx_seq_one_letter_code
_entity_poly.pdbx_strand_id
1 'polypeptide(L)'
;MGDGEIPDTNGGDHHGYLTQLTTFPQSNRLTFTSTSITGKQMIIQVTNTGGDLENNHFDLAIPGGGVGMFPQGCQSQFDGAWMGDTYGGYQNRNDCYNLPEGQFRDGCFFRFDWFQNAQNPTVEFHEVSCPQAMIDRTHCGRWSDKDFVDQGKDGPLEQVRLEL
;
A
#
# COMPACT_ATOMS: atom_id res chain seq x y z
N MET A 1 0.80 10.66 11.18
CA MET A 1 1.60 10.50 9.95
C MET A 1 0.61 10.07 8.90
N GLY A 2 0.42 10.88 7.86
CA GLY A 2 -0.57 10.61 6.80
C GLY A 2 0.16 9.97 5.65
N ASP A 3 -0.12 8.71 5.38
CA ASP A 3 0.57 7.94 4.35
C ASP A 3 -0.01 8.32 2.98
N GLY A 4 0.56 9.38 2.40
CA GLY A 4 0.19 9.89 1.09
C GLY A 4 0.96 9.22 -0.04
N GLU A 5 0.34 9.18 -1.22
CA GLU A 5 0.90 8.76 -2.51
C GLU A 5 2.12 9.62 -2.93
N ILE A 6 3.09 9.02 -3.63
CA ILE A 6 4.05 9.76 -4.46
C ILE A 6 3.58 9.64 -5.91
N PRO A 7 3.08 10.71 -6.55
CA PRO A 7 2.85 10.68 -7.99
C PRO A 7 4.21 10.59 -8.70
N ASP A 8 4.41 9.57 -9.55
CA ASP A 8 5.57 9.50 -10.44
C ASP A 8 5.34 10.34 -11.70
N THR A 9 6.37 11.07 -12.09
CA THR A 9 6.47 11.86 -13.32
C THR A 9 6.69 11.01 -14.58
N ASN A 10 6.84 9.68 -14.46
CA ASN A 10 7.22 8.78 -15.56
C ASN A 10 6.15 7.72 -15.98
N GLY A 11 4.87 8.01 -15.81
CA GLY A 11 3.82 7.46 -16.70
C GLY A 11 3.56 5.95 -16.68
N GLY A 12 3.72 5.26 -15.54
CA GLY A 12 3.28 3.85 -15.43
C GLY A 12 3.30 3.24 -14.03
N ASP A 13 4.27 3.62 -13.19
CA ASP A 13 4.47 3.01 -11.88
C ASP A 13 3.94 3.92 -10.75
N HIS A 14 3.11 3.38 -9.86
CA HIS A 14 2.63 4.07 -8.66
C HIS A 14 3.36 3.54 -7.42
N HIS A 15 3.58 4.41 -6.43
CA HIS A 15 4.25 4.08 -5.18
C HIS A 15 3.26 4.06 -4.02
N GLY A 16 3.20 2.96 -3.27
CA GLY A 16 2.31 2.76 -2.11
C GLY A 16 3.05 2.25 -0.88
N TYR A 17 2.39 2.32 0.29
CA TYR A 17 2.93 1.72 1.52
C TYR A 17 2.13 0.47 1.89
N LEU A 18 2.82 -0.55 2.40
CA LEU A 18 2.25 -1.84 2.76
C LEU A 18 2.58 -2.25 4.18
N THR A 19 1.68 -3.02 4.77
CA THR A 19 2.01 -3.96 5.82
C THR A 19 2.32 -5.33 5.17
N GLN A 20 3.49 -5.92 5.47
CA GLN A 20 3.87 -7.26 5.00
C GLN A 20 4.52 -8.05 6.14
N LEU A 21 4.26 -9.35 6.16
CA LEU A 21 5.08 -10.35 6.81
C LEU A 21 6.34 -10.63 6.00
N THR A 22 7.41 -9.87 6.23
CA THR A 22 8.82 -10.28 6.35
C THR A 22 9.78 -9.09 6.16
N THR A 23 11.05 -9.35 6.44
CA THR A 23 12.21 -8.48 6.72
C THR A 23 12.14 -6.99 6.39
N PHE A 24 12.27 -6.15 7.41
CA PHE A 24 12.38 -4.70 7.27
C PHE A 24 13.79 -4.19 6.95
N PRO A 25 13.91 -3.09 6.18
CA PRO A 25 13.01 -2.62 5.10
C PRO A 25 13.28 -3.33 3.76
N GLN A 26 12.22 -3.81 3.11
CA GLN A 26 12.23 -4.35 1.75
C GLN A 26 11.21 -3.58 0.90
N SER A 27 11.52 -3.38 -0.39
CA SER A 27 10.56 -2.88 -1.38
C SER A 27 10.25 -3.97 -2.37
N ASN A 28 9.01 -4.05 -2.82
CA ASN A 28 8.57 -5.04 -3.81
C ASN A 28 7.86 -4.33 -4.96
N ARG A 29 7.97 -4.87 -6.17
CA ARG A 29 7.08 -4.52 -7.28
C ARG A 29 5.94 -5.53 -7.31
N LEU A 30 4.72 -5.04 -7.22
CA LEU A 30 3.49 -5.82 -7.41
C LEU A 30 3.01 -5.68 -8.84
N THR A 31 2.61 -6.78 -9.46
CA THR A 31 1.82 -6.81 -10.71
C THR A 31 0.46 -7.41 -10.41
N PHE A 32 -0.60 -6.65 -10.63
CA PHE A 32 -1.97 -7.10 -10.36
C PHE A 32 -2.42 -8.13 -11.40
N THR A 33 -2.93 -9.28 -10.94
CA THR A 33 -3.34 -10.41 -11.79
C THR A 33 -4.84 -10.66 -11.80
N SER A 34 -5.64 -9.91 -11.03
CA SER A 34 -7.10 -9.98 -11.04
C SER A 34 -7.76 -8.62 -10.80
N THR A 35 -9.11 -8.61 -10.91
CA THR A 35 -10.01 -7.45 -10.82
C THR A 35 -9.91 -6.48 -12.01
N SER A 36 -10.43 -5.25 -11.88
CA SER A 36 -10.39 -4.24 -12.94
C SER A 36 -9.00 -3.63 -13.16
N ILE A 37 -8.06 -3.88 -12.24
CA ILE A 37 -6.70 -3.34 -12.28
C ILE A 37 -5.64 -4.32 -12.78
N THR A 38 -6.03 -5.48 -13.34
CA THR A 38 -5.10 -6.46 -13.92
C THR A 38 -4.12 -5.79 -14.89
N GLY A 39 -2.83 -6.12 -14.74
CA GLY A 39 -1.72 -5.60 -15.55
C GLY A 39 -1.16 -4.26 -15.06
N LYS A 40 -1.82 -3.57 -14.13
CA LYS A 40 -1.20 -2.42 -13.44
C LYS A 40 -0.04 -2.90 -12.56
N GLN A 41 0.88 -1.98 -12.27
CA GLN A 41 2.01 -2.23 -11.40
C GLN A 41 2.10 -1.19 -10.30
N MET A 42 2.60 -1.60 -9.14
CA MET A 42 2.84 -0.73 -7.99
C MET A 42 4.11 -1.15 -7.28
N ILE A 43 4.99 -0.20 -6.96
CA ILE A 43 6.10 -0.44 -6.04
C ILE A 43 5.63 -0.11 -4.63
N ILE A 44 5.95 -1.00 -3.70
CA ILE A 44 5.54 -0.88 -2.32
C ILE A 44 6.75 -0.92 -1.41
N GLN A 45 6.68 -0.18 -0.30
CA GLN A 45 7.60 -0.33 0.81
C GLN A 45 6.86 -0.95 1.98
N VAL A 46 7.46 -2.00 2.55
CA VAL A 46 6.94 -2.65 3.76
C VAL A 46 7.23 -1.76 4.97
N THR A 47 6.19 -1.36 5.72
CA THR A 47 6.23 -0.42 6.87
C THR A 47 5.71 -1.03 8.20
N ASN A 48 4.91 -2.09 8.18
CA ASN A 48 4.52 -2.87 9.38
C ASN A 48 4.38 -4.39 9.12
N THR A 49 4.31 -5.22 10.17
CA THR A 49 4.05 -6.68 10.11
C THR A 49 2.62 -7.00 10.59
N GLY A 50 1.91 -7.88 9.86
CA GLY A 50 0.60 -8.43 10.24
C GLY A 50 0.68 -9.71 11.09
N GLY A 51 -0.42 -10.14 11.70
CA GLY A 51 -0.45 -11.26 12.64
C GLY A 51 -0.74 -12.64 12.06
N ASP A 52 -1.15 -12.74 10.80
CA ASP A 52 -1.60 -14.02 10.20
C ASP A 52 -0.48 -14.63 9.33
N LEU A 53 0.19 -15.66 9.86
CA LEU A 53 1.47 -16.17 9.37
C LEU A 53 1.35 -17.31 8.36
N GLU A 54 0.14 -17.78 8.04
CA GLU A 54 -0.04 -19.04 7.30
C GLU A 54 -0.18 -18.86 5.77
N ASN A 55 -0.46 -17.63 5.29
CA ASN A 55 -0.50 -17.32 3.86
C ASN A 55 0.20 -15.99 3.61
N ASN A 56 1.08 -15.91 2.62
CA ASN A 56 1.66 -14.63 2.21
C ASN A 56 0.53 -13.70 1.72
N HIS A 57 0.27 -12.65 2.48
CA HIS A 57 -0.65 -11.57 2.12
C HIS A 57 0.02 -10.23 2.40
N PHE A 58 -0.46 -9.21 1.71
CA PHE A 58 -0.09 -7.83 1.97
C PHE A 58 -1.36 -7.03 2.28
N ASP A 59 -1.32 -6.18 3.30
CA ASP A 59 -2.40 -5.23 3.53
C ASP A 59 -1.98 -3.84 3.03
N LEU A 60 -2.74 -3.34 2.06
CA LEU A 60 -2.52 -2.01 1.50
C LEU A 60 -2.92 -0.94 2.49
N ALA A 61 -1.94 -0.15 2.95
CA ALA A 61 -2.17 1.00 3.81
C ALA A 61 -2.81 2.12 2.99
N ILE A 62 -4.13 2.04 2.84
CA ILE A 62 -4.95 3.01 2.11
C ILE A 62 -5.85 3.74 3.12
N PRO A 63 -5.75 5.07 3.25
CA PRO A 63 -6.67 5.85 4.07
C PRO A 63 -8.13 5.57 3.69
N GLY A 64 -8.95 5.26 4.69
CA GLY A 64 -10.33 4.83 4.46
C GLY A 64 -10.49 3.39 3.96
N GLY A 65 -9.43 2.56 3.99
CA GLY A 65 -9.46 1.11 3.73
C GLY A 65 -10.14 0.28 4.82
N GLY A 66 -10.11 0.78 6.06
CA GLY A 66 -10.65 0.11 7.24
C GLY A 66 -9.68 0.29 8.40
N VAL A 67 -10.21 0.33 9.62
CA VAL A 67 -9.37 0.48 10.83
C VAL A 67 -8.97 -0.86 11.44
N GLY A 68 -9.59 -1.94 10.98
CA GLY A 68 -9.32 -3.32 11.39
C GLY A 68 -9.47 -3.55 12.89
N MET A 69 -8.62 -4.43 13.41
CA MET A 69 -8.64 -4.88 14.80
C MET A 69 -8.30 -3.78 15.83
N PHE A 70 -7.64 -2.70 15.41
CA PHE A 70 -7.20 -1.61 16.30
C PHE A 70 -7.91 -0.27 15.98
N PRO A 71 -9.24 -0.18 16.15
CA PRO A 71 -10.03 0.98 15.73
C PRO A 71 -9.66 2.29 16.47
N GLN A 72 -9.02 2.17 17.62
CA GLN A 72 -8.74 3.28 18.52
C GLN A 72 -7.65 4.22 18.02
N GLY A 73 -6.76 3.77 17.13
CA GLY A 73 -5.66 4.59 16.61
C GLY A 73 -6.19 5.81 15.84
N CYS A 74 -7.03 5.55 14.84
CA CYS A 74 -7.67 6.59 14.05
C CYS A 74 -8.63 7.46 14.89
N GLN A 75 -9.41 6.85 15.78
CA GLN A 75 -10.34 7.59 16.65
C GLN A 75 -9.61 8.60 17.54
N SER A 76 -8.47 8.20 18.12
CA SER A 76 -7.67 9.08 18.98
C SER A 76 -6.95 10.18 18.20
N GLN A 77 -6.52 9.88 16.97
CA GLN A 77 -5.77 10.83 16.14
C GLN A 77 -6.67 11.87 15.46
N PHE A 78 -7.91 11.50 15.12
CA PHE A 78 -8.82 12.33 14.33
C PHE A 78 -10.13 12.67 15.05
N ASP A 79 -10.07 12.80 16.37
CA ASP A 79 -11.18 13.25 17.23
C ASP A 79 -12.52 12.53 16.96
N GLY A 80 -12.46 11.21 16.85
CA GLY A 80 -13.64 10.37 16.62
C GLY A 80 -14.24 10.44 15.21
N ALA A 81 -13.52 10.98 14.21
CA ALA A 81 -13.95 10.97 12.82
C ALA A 81 -14.38 9.57 12.37
N TRP A 82 -15.48 9.50 11.61
CA TRP A 82 -15.99 8.26 11.06
C TRP A 82 -15.08 7.75 9.93
N MET A 83 -14.54 6.55 10.08
CA MET A 83 -13.56 5.94 9.16
C MET A 83 -14.15 4.88 8.21
N GLY A 84 -15.48 4.80 8.12
CA GLY A 84 -16.14 3.76 7.34
C GLY A 84 -16.39 2.50 8.15
N ASP A 85 -16.59 1.38 7.44
CA ASP A 85 -16.71 0.06 8.03
C ASP A 85 -15.39 -0.38 8.68
N THR A 86 -15.47 -1.18 9.76
CA THR A 86 -14.26 -1.65 10.46
C THR A 86 -13.28 -2.37 9.53
N TYR A 87 -13.81 -3.18 8.61
CA TYR A 87 -13.07 -3.88 7.55
C TYR A 87 -13.63 -3.43 6.20
N GLY A 88 -12.79 -3.03 5.26
CA GLY A 88 -13.22 -2.50 3.96
C GLY A 88 -13.58 -1.00 3.94
N GLY A 89 -13.72 -0.35 5.11
CA GLY A 89 -13.69 1.11 5.24
C GLY A 89 -14.80 1.84 4.48
N TYR A 90 -14.43 2.89 3.75
CA TYR A 90 -15.38 3.67 2.96
C TYR A 90 -15.89 2.92 1.73
N GLN A 91 -17.19 3.06 1.44
CA GLN A 91 -17.83 2.41 0.30
C GLN A 91 -17.91 3.32 -0.92
N ASN A 92 -17.84 4.65 -0.73
CA ASN A 92 -17.93 5.63 -1.81
C ASN A 92 -16.73 6.57 -1.81
N ARG A 93 -16.30 6.99 -3.00
CA ARG A 93 -15.24 7.98 -3.18
C ARG A 93 -15.51 9.29 -2.42
N ASN A 94 -16.76 9.71 -2.34
CA ASN A 94 -17.12 10.95 -1.64
C ASN A 94 -16.99 10.82 -0.12
N ASP A 95 -16.92 9.62 0.43
CA ASP A 95 -16.69 9.44 1.86
C ASP A 95 -15.26 9.89 2.25
N CYS A 96 -14.33 9.96 1.30
CA CYS A 96 -12.99 10.53 1.52
C CYS A 96 -13.01 11.98 2.01
N TYR A 97 -14.08 12.74 1.75
CA TYR A 97 -14.21 14.11 2.27
C TYR A 97 -14.35 14.18 3.79
N ASN A 98 -14.66 13.05 4.46
CA ASN A 98 -14.63 12.95 5.91
C ASN A 98 -13.20 12.93 6.49
N LEU A 99 -12.18 12.67 5.66
CA LEU A 99 -10.78 12.69 6.07
C LEU A 99 -10.18 14.11 5.99
N PRO A 100 -9.21 14.45 6.87
CA PRO A 100 -8.44 15.68 6.78
C PRO A 100 -7.82 15.93 5.40
N GLU A 101 -7.81 17.18 4.97
CA GLU A 101 -7.25 17.61 3.68
C GLU A 101 -5.75 17.31 3.54
N GLY A 102 -5.31 17.22 2.29
CA GLY A 102 -3.96 16.89 1.89
C GLY A 102 -3.74 15.40 1.72
N GLN A 103 -2.51 14.96 1.98
CA GLN A 103 -2.00 13.63 1.62
C GLN A 103 -2.86 12.45 2.12
N PHE A 104 -3.50 12.58 3.28
CA PHE A 104 -4.36 11.53 3.83
C PHE A 104 -5.67 11.38 3.04
N ARG A 105 -6.31 12.49 2.65
CA ARG A 105 -7.47 12.47 1.75
C ARG A 105 -7.08 12.07 0.33
N ASP A 106 -5.91 12.52 -0.15
CA ASP A 106 -5.42 12.16 -1.48
C ASP A 106 -5.19 10.64 -1.60
N GLY A 107 -4.62 10.01 -0.57
CA GLY A 107 -4.48 8.55 -0.49
C GLY A 107 -5.82 7.81 -0.46
N CYS A 108 -6.88 8.41 0.10
CA CYS A 108 -8.22 7.85 -0.01
C CYS A 108 -8.77 7.94 -1.43
N PHE A 109 -8.57 9.05 -2.13
CA PHE A 109 -8.98 9.17 -3.53
C PHE A 109 -8.25 8.18 -4.44
N PHE A 110 -6.97 7.92 -4.19
CA PHE A 110 -6.19 6.88 -4.89
C PHE A 110 -6.94 5.53 -4.92
N ARG A 111 -7.56 5.12 -3.80
CA ARG A 111 -8.36 3.89 -3.70
C ARG A 111 -9.42 3.79 -4.78
N PHE A 112 -10.13 4.89 -5.03
CA PHE A 112 -11.29 4.89 -5.92
C PHE A 112 -10.91 5.27 -7.36
N ASP A 113 -9.84 6.04 -7.55
CA ASP A 113 -9.45 6.57 -8.85
C ASP A 113 -8.52 5.61 -9.59
N TRP A 114 -7.29 5.46 -9.10
CA TRP A 114 -6.29 4.63 -9.78
C TRP A 114 -6.49 3.15 -9.48
N PHE A 115 -6.76 2.83 -8.21
CA PHE A 115 -6.98 1.47 -7.73
C PHE A 115 -8.41 0.96 -8.05
N GLN A 116 -9.28 1.85 -8.54
CA GLN A 116 -10.62 1.54 -9.03
C GLN A 116 -11.49 0.75 -8.03
N ASN A 117 -11.24 0.97 -6.74
CA ASN A 117 -11.88 0.27 -5.63
C ASN A 117 -11.82 -1.27 -5.77
N ALA A 118 -10.74 -1.80 -6.36
CA ALA A 118 -10.52 -3.23 -6.51
C ALA A 118 -10.61 -3.93 -5.14
N GLN A 119 -11.34 -5.05 -5.07
CA GLN A 119 -11.57 -5.75 -3.81
C GLN A 119 -10.63 -6.95 -3.71
N ASN A 120 -9.63 -6.83 -2.84
CA ASN A 120 -8.64 -7.85 -2.51
C ASN A 120 -8.04 -8.56 -3.74
N PRO A 121 -7.43 -7.78 -4.68
CA PRO A 121 -6.86 -8.34 -5.90
C PRO A 121 -5.67 -9.25 -5.58
N THR A 122 -5.49 -10.25 -6.43
CA THR A 122 -4.28 -11.08 -6.46
C THR A 122 -3.15 -10.34 -7.18
N VAL A 123 -1.92 -10.58 -6.73
CA VAL A 123 -0.71 -10.00 -7.32
C VAL A 123 0.37 -11.07 -7.47
N GLU A 124 1.27 -10.84 -8.41
CA GLU A 124 2.62 -11.42 -8.41
C GLU A 124 3.59 -10.35 -7.90
N PHE A 125 4.60 -10.74 -7.12
CA PHE A 125 5.59 -9.79 -6.62
C PHE A 125 7.04 -10.28 -6.73
N HIS A 126 7.96 -9.31 -6.73
CA HIS A 126 9.40 -9.54 -6.57
C HIS A 126 10.04 -8.35 -5.84
N GLU A 127 11.14 -8.61 -5.13
CA GLU A 127 11.91 -7.58 -4.42
C GLU A 127 12.62 -6.66 -5.41
N VAL A 128 12.59 -5.35 -5.14
CA VAL A 128 13.23 -4.31 -5.93
C VAL A 128 13.94 -3.30 -5.04
N SER A 129 14.86 -2.53 -5.61
CA SER A 129 15.49 -1.41 -4.93
C SER A 129 14.46 -0.36 -4.49
N CYS A 130 14.55 0.08 -3.23
CA CYS A 130 13.64 1.09 -2.67
C CYS A 130 13.82 2.43 -3.40
N PRO A 131 12.77 2.98 -4.05
CA PRO A 131 12.85 4.30 -4.67
C PRO A 131 13.21 5.38 -3.64
N GLN A 132 14.09 6.32 -4.02
CA GLN A 132 14.56 7.37 -3.10
C GLN A 132 13.41 8.18 -2.50
N ALA A 133 12.36 8.46 -3.27
CA ALA A 133 11.20 9.19 -2.80
C ALA A 133 10.43 8.46 -1.67
N MET A 134 10.49 7.12 -1.60
CA MET A 134 9.91 6.34 -0.50
C MET A 134 10.81 6.40 0.74
N ILE A 135 12.12 6.26 0.55
CA ILE A 135 13.12 6.42 1.62
C ILE A 135 13.03 7.81 2.25
N ASP A 136 12.90 8.87 1.44
CA ASP A 136 12.81 10.25 1.91
C ASP A 136 11.57 10.49 2.77
N ARG A 137 10.51 9.70 2.57
CA ARG A 137 9.25 9.82 3.33
C ARG A 137 9.23 8.97 4.59
N THR A 138 9.67 7.72 4.51
CA THR A 138 9.67 6.81 5.67
C THR A 138 10.89 6.99 6.55
N HIS A 139 11.93 7.65 6.02
CA HIS A 139 13.28 7.68 6.59
C HIS A 139 13.83 6.29 6.91
N CYS A 140 13.27 5.28 6.24
CA CYS A 140 13.62 3.88 6.42
C CYS A 140 14.07 3.37 5.06
N GLY A 141 15.34 3.00 4.96
CA GLY A 141 15.90 2.39 3.77
C GLY A 141 16.97 1.42 4.22
N ARG A 142 17.00 0.23 3.61
CA ARG A 142 18.12 -0.67 3.81
C ARG A 142 19.28 -0.02 3.07
N TRP A 143 20.35 0.29 3.79
CA TRP A 143 21.55 0.89 3.24
C TRP A 143 22.32 -0.07 2.29
N SER A 144 21.91 -1.33 2.22
CA SER A 144 22.36 -2.33 1.25
C SER A 144 21.46 -2.30 0.01
N ASP A 145 21.89 -1.99 -1.20
CA ASP A 145 23.21 -1.70 -1.72
C ASP A 145 23.00 -0.72 -2.86
N LYS A 146 23.94 0.20 -3.07
CA LYS A 146 24.04 0.95 -4.33
C LYS A 146 24.25 0.01 -5.54
N ASP A 147 24.40 -1.28 -5.27
CA ASP A 147 24.63 -2.40 -6.16
C ASP A 147 23.47 -3.43 -6.17
N PHE A 148 22.31 -3.16 -5.53
CA PHE A 148 21.14 -4.00 -5.73
C PHE A 148 20.59 -3.75 -7.13
N VAL A 149 21.09 -4.55 -8.07
CA VAL A 149 20.57 -4.67 -9.41
C VAL A 149 19.20 -5.29 -9.28
N ASP A 150 18.18 -4.59 -9.78
CA ASP A 150 16.85 -5.12 -10.02
C ASP A 150 17.00 -6.52 -10.66
N GLN A 151 16.74 -7.58 -9.88
CA GLN A 151 16.77 -8.95 -10.39
C GLN A 151 15.53 -9.25 -11.25
N GLY A 152 14.87 -8.21 -11.77
CA GLY A 152 13.58 -8.18 -12.48
C GLY A 152 13.45 -9.04 -13.72
N LYS A 153 14.18 -10.15 -13.85
CA LYS A 153 13.92 -11.21 -14.83
C LYS A 153 14.06 -12.65 -14.32
N ASP A 154 14.72 -12.91 -13.17
CA ASP A 154 15.19 -14.29 -12.89
C ASP A 154 14.79 -14.85 -11.49
N GLY A 155 14.09 -14.09 -10.66
CA GLY A 155 13.58 -14.56 -9.37
C GLY A 155 12.21 -15.28 -9.48
N PRO A 156 11.92 -16.29 -8.64
CA PRO A 156 10.61 -16.96 -8.66
C PRO A 156 9.49 -15.96 -8.31
N LEU A 157 8.51 -15.84 -9.20
CA LEU A 157 7.31 -15.05 -8.98
C LEU A 157 6.46 -15.72 -7.90
N GLU A 158 6.25 -15.02 -6.79
CA GLU A 158 5.39 -15.51 -5.72
C GLU A 158 4.02 -14.82 -5.84
N GLN A 159 2.94 -15.63 -5.80
CA GLN A 159 1.57 -15.15 -5.98
C GLN A 159 0.87 -15.01 -4.63
N VAL A 160 0.27 -13.84 -4.40
CA VAL A 160 -0.34 -13.51 -3.10
C VAL A 160 -1.61 -12.68 -3.28
N ARG A 161 -2.48 -12.69 -2.27
CA ARG A 161 -3.70 -11.88 -2.23
C ARG A 161 -3.45 -10.62 -1.40
N LEU A 162 -3.97 -9.49 -1.86
CA LEU A 162 -3.99 -8.25 -1.10
C LEU A 162 -5.24 -8.17 -0.23
N GLU A 163 -5.16 -7.54 0.93
CA GLU A 163 -6.31 -7.16 1.75
C GLU A 163 -6.37 -5.63 1.94
N LEU A 164 -7.59 -5.13 2.13
CA LEU A 164 -7.92 -3.71 2.38
C LEU A 164 -8.73 -3.56 3.66
#